data_AF-A0AA88VRE9-F1
#
_entry.id   AF-A0AA88VRE9-F1
#
_cell.length_a   1.000
_cell.length_b   1.000
_cell.length_c   1.000
_cell.angle_alpha   90.00
_cell.angle_beta   90.00
_cell.angle_gamma   90.00
#
_symmetry.space_group_name_H-M   'P 1'
#
loop_
_entity.id
_entity.type
_entity.pdbx_description
1 polymer ?
#
loop_
_entity_poly.entity_id
_entity_poly.type
_entity_poly.pdbx_seq_one_letter_code
_entity_poly.pdbx_strand_id
1 'polypeptide(L)'
;MGSCFYQLQGLKPNTWYEVKISYPASIPASFSLHLKRGDSDPGLNRQRKLLNTEKLIFKTEREDFLSNQGESETYVLVTVEPAGVVAIPQRRERQYVIFNIEIVPTYAKKKRET
;
A
#
# COMPACT_ATOMS: atom_id res chain seq x y z
N MET A 1 2.05 9.12 15.32
CA MET A 1 2.17 8.28 14.10
C MET A 1 1.18 7.15 14.23
N GLY A 2 0.54 6.75 13.14
CA GLY A 2 -0.46 5.68 13.15
C GLY A 2 -0.12 4.60 12.13
N SER A 3 -0.50 3.35 12.40
CA SER A 3 -0.37 2.26 11.43
C SER A 3 -1.56 1.31 11.51
N CYS A 4 -1.89 0.68 10.38
CA CYS A 4 -3.01 -0.25 10.28
C CYS A 4 -2.69 -1.34 9.24
N PHE A 5 -3.09 -2.58 9.54
CA PHE A 5 -3.01 -3.71 8.61
C PHE A 5 -4.34 -3.91 7.89
N TYR A 6 -4.28 -4.05 6.57
CA TYR A 6 -5.40 -4.42 5.73
C TYR A 6 -5.13 -5.78 5.10
N GLN A 7 -5.98 -6.77 5.41
CA GLN A 7 -5.91 -8.08 4.76
C GLN A 7 -6.41 -7.96 3.32
N LEU A 8 -5.66 -8.53 2.38
CA LEU A 8 -6.03 -8.58 0.98
C LEU A 8 -6.73 -9.90 0.68
N GLN A 9 -8.01 -9.83 0.31
CA GLN A 9 -8.84 -10.99 0.01
C GLN A 9 -9.18 -11.06 -1.49
N GLY A 10 -9.48 -12.26 -2.00
CA GLY A 10 -9.91 -12.45 -3.38
C GLY A 10 -8.82 -12.21 -4.43
N LEU A 11 -7.55 -12.29 -4.05
CA LEU A 11 -6.44 -12.14 -4.98
C LEU A 11 -6.30 -13.38 -5.87
N LYS A 12 -6.23 -13.17 -7.19
CA LYS A 12 -5.96 -14.23 -8.16
C LYS A 12 -4.48 -14.58 -8.15
N PRO A 13 -4.09 -15.85 -8.31
CA PRO A 13 -2.69 -16.26 -8.39
C PRO A 13 -2.02 -15.67 -9.64
N ASN A 14 -0.69 -15.54 -9.60
CA ASN A 14 0.16 -15.06 -10.71
C ASN A 14 -0.29 -13.71 -11.35
N THR A 15 -1.02 -12.89 -10.60
CA THR A 15 -1.62 -11.64 -11.07
C THR A 15 -0.92 -10.45 -10.44
N TRP A 16 -0.67 -9.42 -11.24
CA TRP A 16 -0.13 -8.16 -10.73
C TRP A 16 -1.25 -7.33 -10.14
N TYR A 17 -1.01 -6.76 -8.97
CA TYR A 17 -1.91 -5.87 -8.26
C TYR A 17 -1.23 -4.55 -7.97
N GLU A 18 -2.03 -3.52 -7.93
CA GLU A 18 -1.63 -2.16 -7.62
C GLU A 18 -2.50 -1.65 -6.48
N VAL A 19 -1.86 -1.32 -5.37
CA VAL A 19 -2.48 -0.69 -4.20
C VAL A 19 -2.16 0.79 -4.22
N LYS A 20 -3.18 1.61 -4.03
CA LYS A 20 -3.06 3.07 -3.96
C LYS A 20 -3.71 3.61 -2.72
N ILE A 21 -3.11 4.67 -2.19
CA ILE A 21 -3.76 5.54 -1.21
C ILE A 21 -4.06 6.88 -1.87
N SER A 22 -5.27 7.38 -1.65
CA SER A 22 -5.65 8.76 -1.96
C SER A 22 -6.17 9.47 -0.73
N TYR A 23 -5.73 10.70 -0.51
CA TYR A 23 -6.17 11.54 0.60
C TYR A 23 -6.23 13.01 0.15
N PRO A 24 -7.04 13.86 0.81
CA PRO A 24 -7.09 15.28 0.49
C PRO A 24 -5.73 15.95 0.65
N ALA A 25 -5.30 16.74 -0.34
CA ALA A 25 -4.03 17.48 -0.31
C ALA A 25 -3.94 18.52 0.83
N SER A 26 -5.07 18.85 1.46
CA SER A 26 -5.11 19.70 2.67
C SER A 26 -4.70 18.98 3.95
N ILE A 27 -4.47 17.67 3.92
CA ILE A 27 -3.98 16.91 5.06
C ILE A 27 -2.44 16.90 5.00
N PRO A 28 -1.77 17.52 5.97
CA PRO A 28 -0.32 17.51 6.06
C PRO A 28 0.15 16.17 6.64
N ALA A 29 0.06 15.11 5.85
CA ALA A 29 0.48 13.77 6.25
C ALA A 29 1.22 13.09 5.10
N SER A 30 2.24 12.31 5.45
CA SER A 30 2.88 11.35 4.56
C SER A 30 2.34 9.96 4.87
N PHE A 31 2.12 9.17 3.83
CA PHE A 31 1.76 7.77 3.96
C PHE A 31 2.93 6.90 3.53
N SER A 32 2.94 5.63 3.93
CA SER A 32 3.77 4.61 3.32
C SER A 32 3.03 3.27 3.28
N LEU A 33 3.34 2.48 2.25
CA LEU A 33 2.75 1.16 1.99
C LEU A 33 3.83 0.08 2.06
N HIS A 34 3.56 -0.97 2.83
CA HIS A 34 4.41 -2.16 2.88
C HIS A 34 3.57 -3.42 2.71
N LEU A 35 3.99 -4.31 1.81
CA LEU A 35 3.41 -5.64 1.67
C LEU A 35 4.01 -6.57 2.74
N LYS A 36 3.16 -7.33 3.43
CA LYS A 36 3.56 -8.45 4.28
C LYS A 36 2.89 -9.74 3.77
N ARG A 37 3.63 -10.85 3.79
CA ARG A 37 3.14 -12.19 3.43
C ARG A 37 3.66 -13.19 4.47
N GLY A 38 2.78 -13.74 5.30
CA GLY A 38 3.18 -14.66 6.38
C GLY A 38 4.36 -14.14 7.22
N ASP A 39 5.24 -15.05 7.64
CA ASP A 39 6.47 -14.76 8.39
C ASP A 39 7.65 -14.32 7.51
N SER A 40 7.44 -14.16 6.20
CA SER A 40 8.49 -13.77 5.28
C SER A 40 8.69 -12.25 5.31
N ASP A 41 9.95 -11.83 5.40
CA ASP A 41 10.39 -10.44 5.36
C ASP A 41 9.73 -9.64 4.23
N PRO A 42 9.56 -8.32 4.37
CA PRO A 42 8.85 -7.47 3.41
C PRO A 42 9.57 -7.48 2.05
N GLY A 43 9.22 -8.43 1.19
CA GLY A 43 9.84 -8.66 -0.09
C GLY A 43 9.81 -7.41 -0.96
N LEU A 44 11.01 -6.96 -1.36
CA LEU A 44 11.35 -5.95 -2.39
C LEU A 44 10.16 -5.16 -2.95
N ASN A 45 9.55 -4.36 -2.09
CA ASN A 45 8.52 -3.42 -2.49
C ASN A 45 9.24 -2.21 -3.10
N ARG A 46 9.20 -2.09 -4.42
CA ARG A 46 9.72 -0.92 -5.14
C ARG A 46 8.80 0.27 -4.85
N GLN A 47 8.90 0.83 -3.65
CA GLN A 47 8.23 2.03 -3.20
C GLN A 47 8.62 3.17 -4.15
N ARG A 48 7.65 3.63 -4.93
CA ARG A 48 7.81 4.80 -5.78
C ARG A 48 6.93 5.89 -5.20
N LYS A 49 7.55 6.81 -4.46
CA LYS A 49 6.90 8.00 -3.93
C LYS A 49 6.68 8.99 -5.08
N LEU A 50 5.46 9.05 -5.62
CA LEU A 50 5.06 10.13 -6.52
C LEU A 50 4.33 11.16 -5.66
N LEU A 51 4.87 12.37 -5.64
CA LEU A 51 4.54 13.63 -4.94
C LEU A 51 3.27 13.75 -4.05
N ASN A 52 2.16 13.02 -4.25
CA ASN A 52 1.00 12.98 -3.34
C ASN A 52 0.26 11.62 -3.29
N THR A 53 0.78 10.56 -3.90
CA THR A 53 0.14 9.23 -3.96
C THR A 53 1.17 8.15 -3.73
N GLU A 54 1.04 7.45 -2.61
CA GLU A 54 1.79 6.23 -2.37
C GLU A 54 1.17 5.09 -3.16
N LYS A 55 2.03 4.38 -3.91
CA LYS A 55 1.62 3.30 -4.78
C LYS A 55 2.54 2.10 -4.60
N LEU A 56 1.93 0.96 -4.29
CA LEU A 56 2.59 -0.32 -4.14
C LEU A 56 2.12 -1.23 -5.27
N ILE A 57 3.06 -1.77 -6.05
CA ILE A 57 2.75 -2.79 -7.06
C ILE A 57 3.41 -4.08 -6.62
N PHE A 58 2.65 -5.17 -6.59
CA PHE A 58 3.16 -6.50 -6.28
C PHE A 58 2.53 -7.55 -7.18
N LYS A 59 3.17 -8.71 -7.27
CA LYS A 59 2.67 -9.86 -8.01
C LYS A 59 2.35 -11.00 -7.05
N THR A 60 1.17 -11.59 -7.15
CA THR A 60 0.84 -12.80 -6.40
C THR A 60 1.63 -14.00 -6.93
N GLU A 61 1.89 -14.96 -6.06
CA GLU A 61 2.65 -16.16 -6.39
C GLU A 61 1.78 -17.15 -7.16
N ARG A 62 2.42 -18.19 -7.72
CA ARG A 62 1.69 -19.26 -8.42
C ARG A 62 1.02 -20.16 -7.39
N GLU A 63 -0.13 -20.70 -7.77
CA GLU A 63 -0.95 -21.61 -6.96
C GLU A 63 -0.15 -22.83 -6.47
N ASP A 64 0.81 -23.31 -7.26
CA ASP A 64 1.70 -24.43 -6.93
C ASP A 64 2.58 -24.19 -5.67
N PHE A 65 2.83 -22.94 -5.28
CA PHE A 65 3.58 -22.60 -4.05
C PHE A 65 2.66 -22.43 -2.82
N LEU A 66 1.36 -22.22 -3.03
CA LEU A 66 0.35 -22.01 -1.97
C LEU A 66 -0.19 -23.33 -1.40
N SER A 67 0.07 -24.46 -2.05
CA SER A 67 -0.38 -25.78 -1.61
C SER A 67 0.42 -26.37 -0.43
N ASN A 68 1.61 -25.83 -0.14
CA ASN A 68 2.46 -26.29 0.98
C ASN A 68 2.44 -25.38 2.22
N GLN A 69 1.89 -24.17 2.11
CA GLN A 69 1.63 -23.26 3.23
C GLN A 69 0.24 -22.67 2.99
N GLY A 70 -0.74 -23.13 3.77
CA GLY A 70 -2.15 -22.75 3.61
C GLY A 70 -2.32 -21.25 3.36
N GLU A 71 -3.26 -20.90 2.48
CA GLU A 71 -3.64 -19.53 2.07
C GLU A 71 -2.77 -18.43 2.67
N SER A 72 -1.57 -18.20 2.12
CA SER A 72 -0.64 -17.24 2.71
C SER A 72 -1.27 -15.86 2.76
N GLU A 73 -1.74 -15.49 3.96
CA GLU A 73 -2.49 -14.28 4.18
C GLU A 73 -1.61 -13.09 3.79
N THR A 74 -2.07 -12.35 2.79
CA THR A 74 -1.37 -11.18 2.28
C THR A 74 -1.94 -9.94 2.94
N TYR A 75 -1.08 -9.12 3.53
CA TYR A 75 -1.45 -7.90 4.21
C TYR A 75 -0.75 -6.69 3.60
N VAL A 76 -1.42 -5.54 3.67
CA VAL A 76 -0.82 -4.24 3.41
C VAL A 76 -0.79 -3.47 4.73
N LEU A 77 0.42 -3.13 5.17
CA LEU A 77 0.65 -2.19 6.25
C LEU A 77 0.62 -0.77 5.68
N VAL A 78 -0.31 0.02 6.18
CA VAL A 78 -0.38 1.46 5.93
C VAL A 78 0.17 2.17 7.16
N THR A 79 1.17 3.02 6.97
CA THR A 79 1.68 3.91 8.02
C THR A 79 1.41 5.35 7.64
N VAL A 80 1.00 6.17 8.61
CA VAL A 80 0.75 7.60 8.44
C VAL A 80 1.59 8.41 9.43
N GLU A 81 2.28 9.41 8.89
CA GLU A 81 3.16 10.31 9.61
C GLU A 81 2.70 11.76 9.38
N PRO A 82 2.52 12.59 10.42
CA PRO A 82 2.30 14.02 10.23
C PRO A 82 3.48 14.63 9.48
N ALA A 83 3.23 15.25 8.34
CA ALA A 83 4.22 16.07 7.65
C ALA A 83 4.20 17.42 8.36
N GLY A 84 5.12 17.64 9.31
CA GLY A 84 5.11 18.80 10.21
C GLY A 84 4.80 20.11 9.48
N VAL A 85 3.65 20.71 9.81
CA VAL A 85 3.24 22.04 9.35
C VAL A 85 2.91 22.91 10.55
N VAL A 86 3.14 24.21 10.40
CA VAL A 86 2.87 25.20 11.45
C VAL A 86 1.35 25.26 11.69
N ALA A 87 0.93 25.12 12.96
CA ALA A 87 -0.46 25.24 13.34
C ALA A 87 -1.00 26.63 12.98
N ILE A 88 -2.17 26.68 12.32
CA ILE A 88 -2.85 27.94 12.06
C ILE A 88 -3.44 28.44 13.39
N PRO A 89 -3.13 29.69 13.82
CA PRO A 89 -3.67 30.24 15.06
C PRO A 89 -5.20 30.13 15.11
N GLN A 90 -5.75 29.81 16.29
CA GLN A 90 -7.20 29.69 16.57
C GLN A 90 -7.94 28.56 15.81
N ARG A 91 -7.25 27.72 15.05
CA ARG A 91 -7.83 26.49 14.47
C ARG A 91 -7.50 25.29 15.34
N ARG A 92 -8.51 24.44 15.60
CA ARG A 92 -8.28 23.14 16.25
C ARG A 92 -7.50 22.23 15.30
N GLU A 93 -6.49 21.56 15.83
CA GLU A 93 -5.75 20.53 15.09
C GLU A 93 -6.68 19.37 14.70
N ARG A 94 -6.41 18.78 13.54
CA ARG A 94 -7.11 17.56 13.11
C ARG A 94 -6.58 16.37 13.91
N GLN A 95 -7.48 15.71 14.65
CA GLN A 95 -7.14 14.54 15.46
C GLN A 95 -7.03 13.25 14.63
N TYR A 96 -7.64 13.23 13.43
CA TYR A 96 -7.73 12.05 12.58
C TYR A 96 -7.38 12.39 11.13
N VAL A 97 -6.90 11.38 10.41
CA VAL A 97 -6.63 11.44 8.98
C VAL A 97 -7.56 10.47 8.27
N ILE A 98 -8.20 10.93 7.19
CA ILE A 98 -9.09 10.13 6.35
C ILE A 98 -8.42 9.94 5.00
N PHE A 99 -8.42 8.70 4.51
CA PHE A 99 -7.88 8.31 3.23
C PHE A 99 -8.71 7.17 2.64
N ASN A 100 -8.62 7.00 1.32
CA ASN A 100 -9.14 5.83 0.63
C ASN A 100 -7.99 4.89 0.27
N ILE A 101 -8.27 3.59 0.29
CA ILE A 101 -7.37 2.54 -0.22
C ILE A 101 -8.09 1.81 -1.36
N GLU A 102 -7.39 1.63 -2.47
CA GLU A 102 -7.91 0.95 -3.65
C GLU A 102 -6.89 -0.11 -4.10
N ILE A 103 -7.40 -1.28 -4.50
CA ILE A 103 -6.59 -2.39 -5.02
C ILE A 103 -7.15 -2.79 -6.37
N VAL A 104 -6.32 -2.70 -7.40
CA VAL A 104 -6.73 -3.03 -8.77
C VAL A 104 -5.78 -4.06 -9.38
N PRO A 105 -6.30 -5.08 -10.10
CA PRO A 105 -5.46 -5.91 -10.94
C PRO A 105 -4.88 -5.04 -12.06
N THR A 106 -3.59 -5.19 -12.32
CA THR A 106 -2.87 -4.44 -13.36
C THR A 106 -2.19 -5.40 -14.31
N TYR A 107 -2.07 -5.02 -15.58
CA TYR A 107 -1.31 -5.80 -16.56
C TYR A 107 0.05 -5.10 -16.72
N ALA A 108 1.12 -5.78 -16.30
CA ALA A 108 2.46 -5.28 -16.56
C ALA A 108 2.64 -5.10 -18.07
N LYS A 109 2.82 -3.84 -18.53
CA LYS A 109 3.20 -3.58 -19.91
C LYS A 109 4.55 -4.25 -20.16
N LYS A 110 4.56 -5.31 -20.97
CA LYS A 110 5.77 -5.95 -21.49
C LYS A 110 6.63 -4.83 -22.07
N LYS A 111 7.79 -4.56 -21.48
CA LYS A 111 8.76 -3.61 -22.03
C LYS A 111 9.07 -4.13 -23.43
N ARG A 112 8.71 -3.39 -24.48
CA ARG A 112 9.12 -3.72 -25.83
C ARG A 112 10.63 -3.51 -25.85
N GLU A 113 11.40 -4.59 -25.83
CA GLU A 113 12.78 -4.57 -26.27
C GLU A 113 12.75 -4.15 -27.74
N THR A 114 13.50 -3.10 -28.06
CA THR A 114 13.74 -2.61 -29.42
C THR A 114 15.21 -2.80 -29.69
#